data_AF-G2QNL6-F1
#
_entry.id   AF-G2QNL6-F1
#
_cell.length_a   1.000
_cell.length_b   1.000
_cell.length_c   1.000
_cell.angle_alpha   90.00
_cell.angle_beta   90.00
_cell.angle_gamma   90.00
#
_symmetry.space_group_name_H-M   'P 1'
#
loop_
_entity.id
_entity.type
_entity.pdbx_description
1 polymer ?
#
loop_
_entity_poly.entity_id
_entity_poly.type
_entity_poly.pdbx_seq_one_letter_code
_entity_poly.pdbx_strand_id
1 'polypeptide(L)'
;MIVRLGTWADLEAMTAVLIAASPLDPVYPYRFPDRHLYPAEFAAVCRQKCVEYLETSTVVVCELPVDAYGSASEVVAFSAWDLPLAAQPANAPRRSTVGNLTRQSAFRAALAEHKQTLFDARYGYGGHVFLRILLTHPRHQRRGAGTALASWGVGRARALGAYATVFASPMGLRLYRRLGFREVGRCRIRVEGDAETLELPALARPPGPTGAMREATEGVAAKLDGLVCGRRVSECAVGGGGGGGWDGRDGRDASTVCG
;
A
#
# COMPACT_ATOMS: atom_id res chain seq x y z
N MET A 1 -14.43 -5.15 -17.55
CA MET A 1 -14.16 -4.77 -16.15
C MET A 1 -13.37 -3.50 -16.18
N ILE A 2 -13.85 -2.45 -15.51
CA ILE A 2 -13.22 -1.12 -15.51
C ILE A 2 -12.80 -0.82 -14.07
N VAL A 3 -11.56 -0.36 -13.87
CA VAL A 3 -11.06 0.07 -12.56
C VAL A 3 -10.72 1.55 -12.65
N ARG A 4 -11.33 2.36 -11.79
CA ARG A 4 -11.15 3.82 -11.78
C ARG A 4 -11.15 4.37 -10.37
N LEU A 5 -10.69 5.61 -10.21
CA LEU A 5 -10.83 6.32 -8.95
C LEU A 5 -12.32 6.48 -8.60
N GLY A 6 -12.62 6.30 -7.31
CA GLY A 6 -13.95 6.54 -6.76
C GLY A 6 -14.21 8.04 -6.59
N THR A 7 -15.47 8.41 -6.69
CA THR A 7 -15.95 9.79 -6.55
C THR A 7 -17.15 9.84 -5.60
N TRP A 8 -17.59 11.04 -5.24
CA TRP A 8 -18.80 11.22 -4.43
C TRP A 8 -20.07 10.65 -5.08
N ALA A 9 -20.11 10.53 -6.40
CA ALA A 9 -21.22 9.89 -7.11
C ALA A 9 -21.31 8.37 -6.83
N ASP A 10 -20.21 7.74 -6.41
CA ASP A 10 -20.15 6.30 -6.14
C ASP A 10 -20.63 5.95 -4.72
N LEU A 11 -20.92 6.95 -3.87
CA LEU A 11 -21.20 6.74 -2.44
C LEU A 11 -22.30 5.72 -2.19
N GLU A 12 -23.42 5.83 -2.89
CA GLU A 12 -24.57 4.94 -2.67
C GLU A 12 -24.27 3.51 -3.15
N ALA A 13 -23.56 3.36 -4.28
CA ALA A 13 -23.16 2.06 -4.77
C ALA A 13 -22.10 1.39 -3.87
N MET A 14 -21.12 2.15 -3.39
CA MET A 14 -20.15 1.69 -2.38
C MET A 14 -20.85 1.25 -1.09
N THR A 15 -21.85 2.01 -0.64
CA THR A 15 -22.65 1.70 0.55
C THR A 15 -23.40 0.39 0.37
N ALA A 16 -24.04 0.18 -0.79
CA ALA A 16 -24.72 -1.07 -1.11
C ALA A 16 -23.76 -2.27 -1.13
N VAL A 17 -22.58 -2.13 -1.76
CA VAL A 17 -21.52 -3.15 -1.75
C VAL A 17 -21.10 -3.49 -0.32
N LEU A 18 -20.88 -2.46 0.52
CA LEU A 18 -20.47 -2.63 1.90
C LEU A 18 -21.52 -3.37 2.74
N ILE A 19 -22.78 -2.93 2.68
CA ILE A 19 -23.88 -3.59 3.39
C ILE A 19 -23.97 -5.05 2.99
N ALA A 20 -23.97 -5.34 1.68
CA ALA A 20 -24.11 -6.70 1.16
C ALA A 20 -22.93 -7.62 1.50
N ALA A 21 -21.70 -7.09 1.48
CA ALA A 21 -20.49 -7.89 1.75
C ALA A 21 -20.19 -8.03 3.25
N SER A 22 -20.66 -7.10 4.08
CA SER A 22 -20.35 -7.05 5.52
C SER A 22 -20.65 -8.35 6.29
N PRO A 23 -21.74 -9.11 6.06
CA PRO A 23 -22.01 -10.32 6.84
C PRO A 23 -20.98 -11.43 6.61
N LEU A 24 -20.24 -11.36 5.50
CA LEU A 24 -19.26 -12.38 5.12
C LEU A 24 -17.88 -12.11 5.75
N ASP A 25 -17.58 -10.86 6.10
CA ASP A 25 -16.32 -10.49 6.73
C ASP A 25 -16.48 -10.48 8.26
N PRO A 26 -15.77 -11.34 9.01
CA PRO A 26 -15.96 -11.50 10.47
C PRO A 26 -15.73 -10.22 11.27
N VAL A 27 -15.04 -9.22 10.70
CA VAL A 27 -14.86 -7.90 11.30
C VAL A 27 -16.20 -7.19 11.57
N TYR A 28 -17.23 -7.42 10.73
CA TYR A 28 -18.52 -6.76 10.89
C TYR A 28 -19.42 -7.46 11.90
N PRO A 29 -19.66 -8.79 11.87
CA PRO A 29 -20.39 -9.48 12.92
C PRO A 29 -19.78 -9.26 14.32
N TYR A 30 -18.46 -9.23 14.44
CA TYR A 30 -17.80 -8.95 15.71
C TYR A 30 -18.14 -7.55 16.27
N ARG A 31 -18.09 -6.52 15.42
CA ARG A 31 -18.36 -5.11 15.82
C ARG A 31 -19.85 -4.78 15.91
N PHE A 32 -20.67 -5.46 15.12
CA PHE A 32 -22.10 -5.22 14.94
C PHE A 32 -22.87 -6.56 15.02
N PRO A 33 -22.91 -7.20 16.20
CA PRO A 33 -23.62 -8.47 16.37
C PRO A 33 -25.12 -8.31 16.04
N ASP A 34 -25.73 -7.22 16.49
CA ASP A 34 -27.18 -6.95 16.38
C ASP A 34 -27.58 -6.23 15.08
N ARG A 35 -26.69 -6.14 14.09
CA ARG A 35 -26.94 -5.39 12.83
C ARG A 35 -28.22 -5.79 12.08
N HIS A 36 -28.67 -7.03 12.26
CA HIS A 36 -29.85 -7.59 11.61
C HIS A 36 -31.15 -7.12 12.27
N LEU A 37 -31.10 -6.69 13.54
CA LEU A 37 -32.22 -6.09 14.26
C LEU A 37 -32.41 -4.61 13.93
N TYR A 38 -31.34 -3.94 13.48
CA TYR A 38 -31.30 -2.50 13.20
C TYR A 38 -30.74 -2.22 11.79
N PRO A 39 -31.43 -2.67 10.73
CA PRO A 39 -30.90 -2.61 9.37
C PRO A 39 -30.72 -1.18 8.85
N ALA A 40 -31.60 -0.24 9.23
CA ALA A 40 -31.53 1.15 8.81
C ALA A 40 -30.35 1.88 9.46
N GLU A 41 -30.14 1.67 10.75
CA GLU A 41 -29.03 2.23 11.52
C GLU A 41 -27.70 1.64 11.07
N PHE A 42 -27.66 0.34 10.79
CA PHE A 42 -26.47 -0.30 10.24
C PHE A 42 -26.14 0.20 8.83
N ALA A 43 -27.16 0.42 7.99
CA ALA A 43 -26.98 1.05 6.67
C ALA A 43 -26.42 2.48 6.80
N ALA A 44 -26.94 3.28 7.74
CA ALA A 44 -26.42 4.62 8.02
C ALA A 44 -24.95 4.60 8.47
N VAL A 45 -24.56 3.64 9.34
CA VAL A 45 -23.16 3.43 9.73
C VAL A 45 -22.29 3.03 8.54
N CYS A 46 -22.76 2.12 7.69
CA CYS A 46 -22.04 1.73 6.47
C CYS A 46 -21.83 2.92 5.53
N ARG A 47 -22.89 3.70 5.28
CA ARG A 47 -22.82 4.92 4.48
C ARG A 47 -21.83 5.92 5.05
N GLN A 48 -21.90 6.15 6.36
CA GLN A 48 -20.99 7.05 7.06
C GLN A 48 -19.53 6.58 6.95
N LYS A 49 -19.29 5.27 6.94
CA LYS A 49 -17.95 4.72 6.73
C LYS A 49 -17.46 4.90 5.29
N CYS A 50 -18.33 4.77 4.30
CA CYS A 50 -18.02 5.08 2.90
C CYS A 50 -17.69 6.56 2.68
N VAL A 51 -18.43 7.47 3.35
CA VAL A 51 -18.09 8.91 3.40
C VAL A 51 -16.68 9.11 3.96
N GLU A 52 -16.35 8.50 5.10
CA GLU A 52 -15.00 8.59 5.68
C GLU A 52 -13.92 8.15 4.69
N TYR A 53 -14.13 7.06 3.95
CA TYR A 53 -13.15 6.60 2.96
C TYR A 53 -12.97 7.60 1.82
N LEU A 54 -14.04 8.22 1.32
CA LEU A 54 -13.96 9.25 0.27
C LEU A 54 -13.29 10.53 0.76
N GLU A 55 -13.41 10.86 2.05
CA GLU A 55 -12.76 12.03 2.68
C GLU A 55 -11.26 11.79 2.96
N THR A 56 -10.87 10.57 3.34
CA THR A 56 -9.58 10.32 3.99
C THR A 56 -8.62 9.42 3.22
N SER A 57 -9.11 8.69 2.21
CA SER A 57 -8.35 7.67 1.50
C SER A 57 -8.47 7.82 0.00
N THR A 58 -7.53 7.20 -0.73
CA THR A 58 -7.68 7.01 -2.16
C THR A 58 -8.63 5.84 -2.41
N VAL A 59 -9.87 6.15 -2.80
CA VAL A 59 -10.89 5.16 -3.14
C VAL A 59 -10.74 4.76 -4.61
N VAL A 60 -10.84 3.45 -4.86
CA VAL A 60 -10.84 2.86 -6.19
C VAL A 60 -12.03 1.93 -6.32
N VAL A 61 -12.80 2.10 -7.38
CA VAL A 61 -13.99 1.30 -7.68
C VAL A 61 -13.75 0.40 -8.89
N CYS A 62 -14.45 -0.73 -8.89
CA CYS A 62 -14.47 -1.67 -10.01
C CYS A 62 -15.90 -1.76 -10.55
N GLU A 63 -16.03 -1.49 -11.83
CA GLU A 63 -17.30 -1.53 -12.54
C GLU A 63 -17.38 -2.74 -13.48
N LEU A 64 -18.59 -3.27 -13.60
CA LEU A 64 -18.95 -4.26 -14.60
C LEU A 64 -20.12 -3.75 -15.46
N PRO A 65 -20.14 -4.08 -16.76
CA PRO A 65 -21.31 -3.86 -17.59
C PRO A 65 -22.54 -4.55 -16.99
N VAL A 66 -23.67 -3.84 -16.97
CA VAL A 66 -24.97 -4.37 -16.54
C VAL A 66 -25.62 -5.16 -17.68
N ASP A 67 -25.39 -4.72 -18.93
CA ASP A 67 -25.91 -5.35 -20.14
C ASP A 67 -24.78 -5.82 -21.06
N ALA A 68 -25.13 -6.64 -22.05
CA ALA A 68 -24.19 -7.18 -23.03
C ALA A 68 -23.62 -6.11 -23.97
N TYR A 69 -24.27 -4.94 -24.05
CA TYR A 69 -23.90 -3.85 -24.94
C TYR A 69 -22.91 -2.86 -24.29
N GLY A 70 -22.72 -2.94 -22.97
CA GLY A 70 -21.89 -2.01 -22.22
C GLY A 70 -22.49 -0.61 -22.08
N SER A 71 -23.79 -0.44 -22.35
CA SER A 71 -24.46 0.87 -22.29
C SER A 71 -24.61 1.39 -20.87
N ALA A 72 -24.65 0.49 -19.88
CA ALA A 72 -24.67 0.83 -18.47
C ALA A 72 -23.64 0.00 -17.69
N SER A 73 -23.06 0.59 -16.66
CA SER A 73 -22.13 -0.07 -15.74
C SER A 73 -22.54 0.14 -14.29
N GLU A 74 -22.32 -0.86 -13.46
CA GLU A 74 -22.54 -0.79 -12.02
C GLU A 74 -21.23 -1.00 -11.26
N VAL A 75 -21.08 -0.29 -10.13
CA VAL A 75 -19.97 -0.53 -9.20
C VAL A 75 -20.24 -1.81 -8.42
N VAL A 76 -19.41 -2.82 -8.65
CA VAL A 76 -19.56 -4.15 -8.02
C VAL A 76 -18.59 -4.40 -6.87
N ALA A 77 -17.54 -3.57 -6.77
CA ALA A 77 -16.52 -3.67 -5.75
C ALA A 77 -15.81 -2.33 -5.56
N PHE A 78 -15.24 -2.12 -4.37
CA PHE A 78 -14.37 -0.96 -4.11
C PHE A 78 -13.26 -1.31 -3.13
N SER A 79 -12.23 -0.47 -3.11
CA SER A 79 -11.14 -0.51 -2.13
C SER A 79 -10.77 0.90 -1.69
N ALA A 80 -10.30 1.05 -0.46
CA ALA A 80 -9.77 2.32 0.05
C ALA A 80 -8.31 2.14 0.52
N TRP A 81 -7.45 3.03 0.04
CA TRP A 81 -6.00 2.96 0.25
C TRP A 81 -5.49 4.23 0.92
N ASP A 82 -4.66 4.03 1.94
CA ASP A 82 -3.89 5.10 2.57
C ASP A 82 -2.52 5.14 1.89
N LEU A 83 -2.31 6.19 1.08
CA LEU A 83 -1.05 6.41 0.37
C LEU A 83 -0.06 7.20 1.25
N PRO A 84 1.25 6.92 1.13
CA PRO A 84 2.31 7.80 1.60
C PRO A 84 2.04 9.26 1.23
N LEU A 85 2.23 10.19 2.17
CA LEU A 85 2.19 11.64 1.94
C LEU A 85 0.83 12.23 1.58
N ALA A 86 -0.24 11.43 1.45
CA ALA A 86 -1.58 11.97 1.40
C ALA A 86 -1.94 12.53 2.77
N ALA A 87 -2.27 13.83 2.85
CA ALA A 87 -2.79 14.41 4.07
C ALA A 87 -4.04 13.64 4.48
N GLN A 88 -3.98 12.92 5.59
CA GLN A 88 -5.16 12.31 6.19
C GLN A 88 -5.80 13.39 7.05
N PRO A 89 -6.99 13.91 6.70
CA PRO A 89 -7.65 14.87 7.55
C PRO A 89 -7.90 14.20 8.92
N ALA A 90 -7.60 14.93 9.99
CA ALA A 90 -7.92 14.47 11.34
C ALA A 90 -9.44 14.30 11.44
N ASN A 91 -9.91 13.06 11.43
CA ASN A 91 -11.35 12.79 11.50
C ASN A 91 -11.72 12.47 12.94
N ALA A 92 -12.64 13.27 13.50
CA ALA A 92 -13.18 12.99 14.82
C ALA A 92 -13.90 11.63 14.80
N PRO A 93 -13.74 10.79 15.83
CA PRO A 93 -14.45 9.52 15.89
C PRO A 93 -15.96 9.77 15.85
N ARG A 94 -16.59 9.36 14.75
CA ARG A 94 -18.04 9.48 14.58
C ARG A 94 -18.72 8.44 15.46
N ARG A 95 -19.71 8.86 16.24
CA ARG A 95 -20.41 8.01 17.20
C ARG A 95 -21.27 6.99 16.44
N SER A 96 -21.05 5.70 16.68
CA SER A 96 -21.98 4.66 16.26
C SER A 96 -23.12 4.55 17.26
N THR A 97 -24.35 4.36 16.79
CA THR A 97 -25.54 4.10 17.60
C THR A 97 -25.93 2.61 17.62
N VAL A 98 -25.27 1.79 16.81
CA VAL A 98 -25.54 0.35 16.66
C VAL A 98 -24.27 -0.49 16.84
N GLY A 99 -24.45 -1.72 17.29
CA GLY A 99 -23.39 -2.70 17.54
C GLY A 99 -22.77 -2.58 18.93
N ASN A 100 -21.70 -3.34 19.15
CA ASN A 100 -21.01 -3.38 20.43
C ASN A 100 -19.92 -2.30 20.49
N LEU A 101 -20.21 -1.20 21.21
CA LEU A 101 -19.34 -0.03 21.30
C LEU A 101 -17.97 -0.34 21.94
N THR A 102 -17.93 -1.28 22.88
CA THR A 102 -16.69 -1.73 23.53
C THR A 102 -15.81 -2.47 22.52
N ARG A 103 -16.37 -3.43 21.78
CA ARG A 103 -15.67 -4.15 20.70
C ARG A 103 -15.22 -3.21 19.59
N GLN A 104 -16.06 -2.23 19.21
CA GLN A 104 -15.69 -1.23 18.20
C GLN A 104 -14.53 -0.34 18.66
N SER A 105 -14.48 0.03 19.93
CA SER A 105 -13.40 0.85 20.48
C SER A 105 -12.10 0.05 20.61
N ALA A 106 -12.17 -1.17 21.13
CA ALA A 106 -11.04 -2.09 21.16
C ALA A 106 -10.50 -2.40 19.74
N PHE A 107 -11.39 -2.59 18.77
CA PHE A 107 -11.00 -2.79 17.37
C PHE A 107 -10.22 -1.59 16.82
N ARG A 108 -10.71 -0.37 17.01
CA ARG A 108 -10.03 0.85 16.55
C ARG A 108 -8.66 1.02 17.20
N ALA A 109 -8.58 0.83 18.52
CA ALA A 109 -7.34 0.94 19.27
C ALA A 109 -6.31 -0.10 18.82
N ALA A 110 -6.72 -1.38 18.75
CA ALA A 110 -5.84 -2.46 18.34
C ALA A 110 -5.36 -2.30 16.90
N LEU A 111 -6.23 -1.91 15.94
CA LEU A 111 -5.80 -1.67 14.56
C LEU A 111 -4.78 -0.52 14.48
N ALA A 112 -4.99 0.58 15.21
CA ALA A 112 -4.07 1.71 15.22
C ALA A 112 -2.70 1.31 15.80
N GLU A 113 -2.68 0.66 16.95
CA GLU A 113 -1.46 0.17 17.60
C GLU A 113 -0.70 -0.84 16.74
N HIS A 114 -1.40 -1.84 16.20
CA HIS A 114 -0.76 -2.87 15.38
C HIS A 114 -0.33 -2.31 14.02
N LYS A 115 -1.06 -1.34 13.45
CA LYS A 115 -0.61 -0.65 12.23
C LYS A 115 0.70 0.09 12.51
N GLN A 116 0.76 0.82 13.63
CA GLN A 116 1.95 1.54 14.05
C GLN A 116 3.15 0.60 14.21
N THR A 117 2.99 -0.52 14.90
CA THR A 117 4.11 -1.43 15.22
C THR A 117 4.50 -2.34 14.06
N LEU A 118 3.54 -2.92 13.35
CA LEU A 118 3.81 -3.92 12.31
C LEU A 118 4.12 -3.30 10.94
N PHE A 119 3.67 -2.07 10.68
CA PHE A 119 3.84 -1.40 9.40
C PHE A 119 4.57 -0.06 9.53
N ASP A 120 4.01 0.92 10.25
CA ASP A 120 4.49 2.31 10.19
C ASP A 120 5.91 2.44 10.74
N ALA A 121 6.19 1.87 11.92
CA ALA A 121 7.52 1.83 12.52
C ALA A 121 8.48 0.91 11.75
N ARG A 122 7.96 -0.16 11.15
CA ARG A 122 8.77 -1.17 10.44
C ARG A 122 9.27 -0.69 9.07
N TYR A 123 8.45 0.08 8.36
CA TYR A 123 8.76 0.54 7.00
C TYR A 123 9.08 2.04 6.95
N GLY A 124 8.85 2.77 8.03
CA GLY A 124 9.10 4.20 8.14
C GLY A 124 7.99 5.06 7.52
N TYR A 125 8.07 6.36 7.77
CA TYR A 125 7.13 7.33 7.22
C TYR A 125 7.17 7.30 5.69
N GLY A 126 6.01 7.08 5.07
CA GLY A 126 5.89 6.92 3.62
C GLY A 126 6.42 5.61 3.04
N GLY A 127 6.86 4.67 3.88
CA GLY A 127 7.42 3.38 3.44
C GLY A 127 6.39 2.34 3.02
N HIS A 128 5.09 2.61 3.17
CA HIS A 128 4.04 1.67 2.78
C HIS A 128 2.71 2.34 2.36
N VAL A 129 1.99 1.65 1.48
CA VAL A 129 0.62 1.91 1.06
C VAL A 129 -0.28 0.91 1.79
N PHE A 130 -1.21 1.39 2.61
CA PHE A 130 -2.05 0.56 3.46
C PHE A 130 -3.45 0.37 2.88
N LEU A 131 -3.89 -0.88 2.71
CA LEU A 131 -5.24 -1.23 2.32
C LEU A 131 -6.17 -1.23 3.54
N ARG A 132 -7.04 -0.22 3.65
CA ARG A 132 -8.03 -0.13 4.74
C ARG A 132 -9.17 -1.12 4.57
N ILE A 133 -9.65 -1.26 3.33
CA ILE A 133 -10.80 -2.10 3.00
C ILE A 133 -10.76 -2.51 1.53
N LEU A 134 -11.22 -3.73 1.25
CA LEU A 134 -11.50 -4.22 -0.09
C LEU A 134 -12.72 -5.11 0.00
N LEU A 135 -13.81 -4.72 -0.67
CA LEU A 135 -15.05 -5.47 -0.69
C LEU A 135 -15.54 -5.67 -2.11
N THR A 136 -16.14 -6.82 -2.34
CA THR A 136 -16.83 -7.16 -3.60
C THR A 136 -18.23 -7.65 -3.24
N HIS A 137 -19.23 -7.09 -3.92
CA HIS A 137 -20.63 -7.48 -3.75
C HIS A 137 -20.75 -9.00 -3.92
N PRO A 138 -21.47 -9.73 -3.02
CA PRO A 138 -21.51 -11.18 -3.03
C PRO A 138 -21.84 -11.81 -4.39
N ARG A 139 -22.77 -11.20 -5.15
CA ARG A 139 -23.17 -11.64 -6.51
C ARG A 139 -22.06 -11.53 -7.57
N HIS A 140 -20.98 -10.80 -7.31
CA HIS A 140 -19.87 -10.58 -8.25
C HIS A 140 -18.53 -11.08 -7.71
N GLN A 141 -18.52 -11.80 -6.59
CA GLN A 141 -17.30 -12.40 -6.05
C GLN A 141 -16.74 -13.45 -7.00
N ARG A 142 -15.44 -13.75 -6.86
CA ARG A 142 -14.72 -14.77 -7.65
C ARG A 142 -14.66 -14.51 -9.16
N ARG A 143 -14.99 -13.30 -9.61
CA ARG A 143 -14.93 -12.86 -11.01
C ARG A 143 -13.78 -11.88 -11.31
N GLY A 144 -12.82 -11.75 -10.38
CA GLY A 144 -11.59 -10.97 -10.58
C GLY A 144 -11.60 -9.53 -10.04
N ALA A 145 -12.74 -8.98 -9.62
CA ALA A 145 -12.84 -7.59 -9.14
C ALA A 145 -11.89 -7.28 -7.97
N GLY A 146 -11.85 -8.15 -6.95
CA GLY A 146 -10.91 -8.02 -5.84
C GLY A 146 -9.44 -8.10 -6.26
N THR A 147 -9.12 -8.95 -7.24
CA THR A 147 -7.76 -9.01 -7.82
C THR A 147 -7.40 -7.72 -8.53
N ALA A 148 -8.32 -7.15 -9.30
CA ALA A 148 -8.09 -5.91 -10.04
C ALA A 148 -7.84 -4.73 -9.08
N LEU A 149 -8.65 -4.59 -8.04
CA LEU A 149 -8.51 -3.56 -7.01
C LEU A 149 -7.22 -3.71 -6.19
N ALA A 150 -6.89 -4.93 -5.74
CA ALA A 150 -5.65 -5.19 -5.01
C ALA A 150 -4.42 -4.95 -5.90
N SER A 151 -4.48 -5.33 -7.17
CA SER A 151 -3.39 -5.11 -8.13
C SER A 151 -3.15 -3.62 -8.41
N TRP A 152 -4.22 -2.81 -8.44
CA TRP A 152 -4.10 -1.36 -8.55
C TRP A 152 -3.26 -0.78 -7.40
N GLY A 153 -3.58 -1.13 -6.14
CA GLY A 153 -2.84 -0.62 -4.98
C GLY A 153 -1.41 -1.15 -4.91
N VAL A 154 -1.18 -2.40 -5.29
CA VAL A 154 0.16 -2.97 -5.45
C VAL A 154 0.97 -2.23 -6.52
N GLY A 155 0.33 -1.87 -7.64
CA GLY A 155 0.95 -1.05 -8.68
C GLY A 155 1.33 0.33 -8.16
N ARG A 156 0.46 0.96 -7.36
CA ARG A 156 0.73 2.25 -6.73
C ARG A 156 1.87 2.17 -5.72
N ALA A 157 1.91 1.13 -4.88
CA ALA A 157 3.00 0.88 -3.94
C ALA A 157 4.34 0.70 -4.67
N ARG A 158 4.37 -0.08 -5.75
CA ARG A 158 5.56 -0.25 -6.60
C ARG A 158 6.05 1.08 -7.18
N ALA A 159 5.15 1.91 -7.70
CA ALA A 159 5.52 3.22 -8.27
C ALA A 159 6.12 4.17 -7.24
N LEU A 160 5.75 4.03 -5.96
CA LEU A 160 6.27 4.82 -4.86
C LEU A 160 7.51 4.20 -4.19
N GLY A 161 7.98 3.02 -4.65
CA GLY A 161 9.03 2.28 -3.95
C GLY A 161 8.62 1.83 -2.54
N ALA A 162 7.32 1.73 -2.27
CA ALA A 162 6.75 1.44 -0.96
C ALA A 162 6.23 -0.01 -0.86
N TYR A 163 6.13 -0.51 0.37
CA TYR A 163 5.45 -1.78 0.65
C TYR A 163 3.94 -1.63 0.43
N ALA A 164 3.25 -2.70 0.04
CA ALA A 164 1.78 -2.77 0.15
C ALA A 164 1.43 -3.57 1.41
N THR A 165 0.58 -3.04 2.28
CA THR A 165 0.23 -3.67 3.57
C THR A 165 -1.28 -3.78 3.79
N VAL A 166 -1.73 -4.79 4.54
CA VAL A 166 -3.15 -5.03 4.85
C VAL A 166 -3.31 -5.85 6.13
N PHE A 167 -4.36 -5.59 6.92
CA PHE A 167 -4.90 -6.58 7.86
C PHE A 167 -5.95 -7.42 7.13
N ALA A 168 -5.62 -8.66 6.82
CA ALA A 168 -6.45 -9.49 5.96
C ALA A 168 -7.56 -10.18 6.77
N SER A 169 -8.80 -10.11 6.28
CA SER A 169 -9.83 -11.06 6.71
C SER A 169 -9.55 -12.44 6.13
N PRO A 170 -10.07 -13.53 6.74
CA PRO A 170 -9.87 -14.90 6.25
C PRO A 170 -10.25 -15.09 4.77
N MET A 171 -11.29 -14.38 4.30
CA MET A 171 -11.73 -14.43 2.90
C MET A 171 -10.71 -13.85 1.91
N GLY A 172 -10.00 -12.79 2.30
CA GLY A 172 -9.01 -12.11 1.45
C GLY A 172 -7.65 -12.82 1.41
N LEU A 173 -7.35 -13.69 2.37
CA LEU A 173 -6.01 -14.26 2.56
C LEU A 173 -5.48 -14.99 1.31
N ARG A 174 -6.32 -15.79 0.65
CA ARG A 174 -5.95 -16.51 -0.59
C ARG A 174 -5.63 -15.54 -1.73
N LEU A 175 -6.37 -14.44 -1.83
CA LEU A 175 -6.15 -13.40 -2.83
C LEU A 175 -4.80 -12.71 -2.59
N TYR A 176 -4.56 -12.22 -1.38
CA TYR A 176 -3.34 -11.49 -1.06
C TYR A 176 -2.08 -12.35 -1.23
N ARG A 177 -2.12 -13.62 -0.78
CA ARG A 177 -1.00 -14.56 -0.99
C ARG A 177 -0.65 -14.75 -2.47
N ARG A 178 -1.66 -14.88 -3.34
CA ARG A 178 -1.45 -14.97 -4.81
C ARG A 178 -0.82 -13.72 -5.40
N LEU A 179 -1.07 -12.56 -4.80
CA LEU A 179 -0.46 -11.28 -5.20
C LEU A 179 0.93 -11.05 -4.60
N GLY A 180 1.45 -12.02 -3.84
CA GLY A 180 2.80 -11.98 -3.26
C GLY A 180 2.89 -11.35 -1.88
N PHE A 181 1.75 -11.11 -1.22
CA PHE A 181 1.76 -10.69 0.19
C PHE A 181 2.20 -11.86 1.09
N ARG A 182 2.98 -11.54 2.12
CA ARG A 182 3.46 -12.47 3.14
C ARG A 182 3.02 -11.98 4.52
N GLU A 183 2.76 -12.92 5.42
CA GLU A 183 2.41 -12.60 6.80
C GLU A 183 3.63 -12.06 7.55
N VAL A 184 3.46 -10.94 8.23
CA VAL A 184 4.52 -10.25 9.02
C VAL A 184 4.15 -10.09 10.49
N GLY A 185 2.95 -10.54 10.88
CA GLY A 185 2.43 -10.46 12.23
C GLY A 185 0.93 -10.73 12.25
N ARG A 186 0.31 -10.53 13.41
CA ARG A 186 -1.14 -10.69 13.61
C ARG A 186 -1.65 -9.58 14.50
N CYS A 187 -2.81 -9.04 14.16
CA CYS A 187 -3.55 -8.10 15.00
C CYS A 187 -4.63 -8.87 15.76
N ARG A 188 -4.45 -8.98 17.08
CA ARG A 188 -5.43 -9.64 17.95
C ARG A 188 -6.23 -8.57 18.68
N ILE A 189 -7.55 -8.65 18.57
CA ILE A 189 -8.50 -7.77 19.23
C ILE A 189 -9.27 -8.59 20.26
N ARG A 190 -9.09 -8.23 21.54
CA ARG A 190 -9.78 -8.83 22.68
C ARG A 190 -10.36 -7.73 23.55
N VAL A 191 -11.53 -7.98 24.12
CA VAL A 191 -12.14 -7.16 25.18
C VAL A 191 -12.11 -7.98 26.46
N GLU A 192 -11.70 -7.38 27.58
CA GLU A 192 -11.67 -8.07 28.87
C GLU A 192 -13.08 -8.48 29.30
N GLY A 193 -13.24 -9.73 29.75
CA GLY A 193 -14.55 -10.31 30.07
C GLY A 193 -15.42 -10.69 28.87
N ASP A 194 -14.96 -10.47 27.63
CA ASP A 194 -15.67 -10.90 26.41
C ASP A 194 -15.14 -12.25 25.92
N ALA A 195 -16.04 -13.18 25.60
CA ALA A 195 -15.69 -14.49 25.09
C ALA A 195 -15.23 -14.45 23.61
N GLU A 196 -15.66 -13.46 22.85
CA GLU A 196 -15.27 -13.32 21.45
C GLU A 196 -13.91 -12.63 21.30
N THR A 197 -13.11 -13.13 20.36
CA THR A 197 -11.84 -12.54 19.96
C THR A 197 -11.79 -12.50 18.45
N LEU A 198 -11.22 -11.42 17.90
CA LEU A 198 -10.96 -11.29 16.48
C LEU A 198 -9.45 -11.27 16.24
N GLU A 199 -8.98 -12.04 15.27
CA GLU A 199 -7.57 -12.06 14.88
C GLU A 199 -7.45 -11.86 13.36
N LEU A 200 -6.62 -10.90 12.96
CA LEU A 200 -6.40 -10.54 11.57
C LEU A 200 -4.91 -10.68 11.22
N PRO A 201 -4.54 -11.56 10.28
CA PRO A 201 -3.18 -11.60 9.76
C PRO A 201 -2.74 -10.26 9.17
N ALA A 202 -1.60 -9.75 9.65
CA ALA A 202 -0.93 -8.59 9.07
C ALA A 202 -0.08 -9.06 7.90
N LEU A 203 -0.39 -8.61 6.69
CA LEU A 203 0.33 -9.00 5.49
C LEU A 203 1.06 -7.81 4.88
N ALA A 204 2.25 -8.06 4.34
CA ALA A 204 3.04 -7.09 3.61
C ALA A 204 3.58 -7.68 2.31
N ARG A 205 3.71 -6.83 1.29
CA ARG A 205 4.35 -7.15 0.02
C ARG A 205 5.42 -6.10 -0.25
N PRO A 206 6.68 -6.49 -0.48
CA PRO A 206 7.72 -5.53 -0.80
C PRO A 206 7.44 -4.80 -2.12
N PRO A 207 8.00 -3.58 -2.30
CA PRO A 207 8.08 -3.00 -3.62
C PRO A 207 8.81 -4.00 -4.51
N GLY A 208 8.19 -4.39 -5.62
CA GLY A 208 8.92 -5.18 -6.63
C GLY A 208 10.06 -4.33 -7.20
N PRO A 209 10.98 -4.92 -7.99
CA PRO A 209 12.01 -4.13 -8.66
C PRO A 209 11.35 -2.95 -9.38
N THR A 210 11.74 -1.74 -9.00
CA THR A 210 11.30 -0.50 -9.65
C THR A 210 11.80 -0.57 -11.08
N GLY A 211 10.97 -0.25 -12.07
CA GLY A 211 11.37 -0.23 -13.48
C GLY A 211 12.43 0.82 -13.84
N ALA A 212 13.12 1.40 -12.86
CA ALA A 212 14.24 2.29 -13.07
C ALA A 212 15.55 1.48 -13.00
N MET A 213 16.11 1.25 -14.19
CA MET A 213 17.45 0.76 -14.51
C MET A 213 17.75 -0.76 -14.36
N ARG A 214 17.25 -1.54 -15.33
CA ARG A 214 17.90 -2.79 -15.81
C ARG A 214 18.63 -2.56 -17.15
N GLU A 215 19.25 -1.39 -17.35
CA GLU A 215 19.99 -1.07 -18.59
C GLU A 215 21.41 -0.51 -18.39
N ALA A 216 21.98 -0.51 -17.18
CA ALA A 216 23.32 0.08 -16.96
C ALA A 216 24.41 -0.88 -16.43
N THR A 217 24.18 -2.19 -16.38
CA THR A 217 25.22 -3.15 -15.96
C THR A 217 25.58 -4.23 -16.98
N GLU A 218 24.85 -4.37 -18.09
CA GLU A 218 25.22 -5.29 -19.19
C GLU A 218 25.83 -4.59 -20.42
N GLY A 219 25.80 -3.24 -20.47
CA GLY A 219 26.33 -2.47 -21.62
C GLY A 219 27.74 -1.88 -21.46
N VAL A 220 28.35 -1.94 -20.26
CA VAL A 220 29.68 -1.33 -20.00
C VAL A 220 30.80 -2.37 -19.96
N ALA A 221 30.50 -3.63 -19.64
CA ALA A 221 31.49 -4.71 -19.68
C ALA A 221 31.86 -5.13 -21.12
N ALA A 222 30.96 -4.94 -22.09
CA ALA A 222 31.18 -5.36 -23.48
C ALA A 222 31.98 -4.36 -24.34
N LYS A 223 32.48 -3.25 -23.76
CA LYS A 223 33.21 -2.21 -24.52
C LYS A 223 34.67 -2.00 -24.08
N LEU A 224 35.21 -2.89 -23.25
CA LEU A 224 36.64 -2.88 -22.86
C LEU A 224 37.46 -4.06 -23.40
N ASP A 225 36.84 -5.00 -24.14
CA ASP A 225 37.55 -6.13 -24.78
C ASP A 225 37.91 -5.88 -26.27
N GLY A 226 37.84 -4.63 -26.72
CA GLY A 226 38.03 -4.26 -28.13
C GLY A 226 39.37 -3.63 -28.51
N LEU A 227 40.35 -3.55 -27.59
CA LEU A 227 41.62 -2.87 -27.85
C LEU A 227 42.83 -3.72 -27.46
N VAL A 228 42.91 -4.92 -28.06
CA VAL A 228 44.19 -5.61 -28.25
C VAL A 228 44.27 -6.09 -29.70
N CYS A 229 44.93 -5.31 -30.55
CA CYS A 229 45.48 -5.82 -31.80
C CYS A 229 46.88 -5.22 -31.97
N GLY A 230 47.87 -6.13 -31.94
CA GLY A 230 49.28 -5.79 -31.81
C GLY A 230 49.93 -5.29 -33.09
N ARG A 231 51.06 -4.59 -32.89
CA ARG A 231 52.16 -4.57 -33.85
C ARG A 231 53.48 -4.50 -33.07
N ARG A 232 54.41 -5.39 -33.43
CA ARG A 232 55.74 -5.56 -32.81
C ARG A 232 56.79 -4.71 -33.53
N VAL A 233 57.63 -4.08 -32.69
CA VAL A 233 59.10 -3.84 -32.73
C VAL A 233 59.76 -3.27 -34.00
N SER A 234 60.47 -2.14 -33.81
CA SER A 234 61.85 -1.95 -34.28
C SER A 234 62.57 -0.87 -33.45
N GLU A 235 63.77 -1.22 -32.97
CA GLU A 235 64.76 -0.40 -32.25
C GLU A 235 65.26 0.82 -33.07
N CYS A 236 65.71 1.88 -32.37
CA CYS A 236 67.03 2.53 -32.53
C CYS A 236 67.15 3.83 -31.70
N ALA A 237 67.83 3.72 -30.55
CA ALA A 237 68.96 4.52 -30.06
C ALA A 237 69.04 6.08 -30.11
N VAL A 238 69.48 6.63 -28.95
CA VAL A 238 70.39 7.77 -28.67
C VAL A 238 69.84 9.20 -28.41
N GLY A 239 70.19 9.72 -27.22
CA GLY A 239 70.62 11.12 -26.96
C GLY A 239 69.63 11.99 -26.18
N GLY A 240 69.78 12.21 -24.86
CA GLY A 240 70.47 13.38 -24.25
C GLY A 240 69.49 14.56 -24.08
N GLY A 241 69.36 15.32 -22.99
CA GLY A 241 70.05 15.46 -21.70
C GLY A 241 69.48 16.74 -21.02
N GLY A 242 69.63 16.86 -19.69
CA GLY A 242 69.46 18.10 -18.90
C GLY A 242 68.00 18.50 -18.57
N GLY A 243 67.63 18.96 -17.37
CA GLY A 243 68.38 19.36 -16.18
C GLY A 243 67.54 20.39 -15.38
N GLY A 244 67.56 20.29 -14.05
CA GLY A 244 67.09 21.31 -13.08
C GLY A 244 65.58 21.28 -12.78
N GLY A 245 65.08 21.22 -11.55
CA GLY A 245 65.71 21.39 -10.24
C GLY A 245 65.02 22.50 -9.45
N TRP A 246 64.64 22.17 -8.21
CA TRP A 246 64.34 23.03 -7.05
C TRP A 246 62.97 23.73 -6.99
N ASP A 247 62.40 23.99 -5.82
CA ASP A 247 62.38 23.43 -4.45
C ASP A 247 61.42 24.37 -3.67
N GLY A 248 60.77 23.84 -2.64
CA GLY A 248 60.64 24.61 -1.39
C GLY A 248 59.34 25.38 -1.12
N ARG A 249 58.54 24.78 -0.21
CA ARG A 249 58.09 25.34 1.09
C ARG A 249 57.17 26.56 1.07
N ASP A 250 56.41 26.90 2.09
CA ASP A 250 55.93 26.37 3.38
C ASP A 250 54.90 27.44 3.80
N GLY A 251 53.86 27.11 4.56
CA GLY A 251 52.98 28.15 5.09
C GLY A 251 51.78 27.65 5.87
N ARG A 252 52.01 27.41 7.16
CA ARG A 252 51.02 27.13 8.21
C ARG A 252 50.30 28.41 8.68
N ASP A 253 49.25 28.17 9.47
CA ASP A 253 48.63 29.05 10.47
C ASP A 253 47.66 30.13 9.96
N ALA A 254 46.59 30.51 10.65
CA ALA A 254 45.85 30.01 11.82
C ALA A 254 44.57 30.87 11.90
N SER A 255 43.57 30.36 12.64
CA SER A 255 42.56 31.11 13.43
C SER A 255 41.83 32.32 12.82
N THR A 256 40.49 32.34 12.93
CA THR A 256 39.76 33.34 13.74
C THR A 256 38.25 33.04 13.76
N VAL A 257 37.73 33.04 14.99
CA VAL A 257 36.34 33.02 15.44
C VAL A 257 35.66 34.37 15.19
N CYS A 258 34.34 34.36 14.95
CA CYS A 258 33.31 35.41 15.18
C CYS A 258 32.33 35.43 13.99
N GLY A 259 31.00 35.42 14.15
CA GLY A 259 30.13 35.42 15.32
C GLY A 259 28.71 35.03 14.91
#